data_AF-A0A7S2IDY5-F1
#
_entry.id   AF-A0A7S2IDY5-F1
#
_cell.length_a   1.000
_cell.length_b   1.000
_cell.length_c   1.000
_cell.angle_alpha   90.00
_cell.angle_beta   90.00
_cell.angle_gamma   90.00
#
_symmetry.space_group_name_H-M   'P 1'
#
loop_
_entity.id
_entity.type
_entity.pdbx_description
1 polymer ?
#
loop_
_entity_poly.entity_id
_entity_poly.type
_entity_poly.pdbx_seq_one_letter_code
_entity_poly.pdbx_strand_id
1 'polypeptide(L)'
;GRSPLMNTQDTKKRSAWQAARHALLKELGHRSDHCVWAVLMQLWMHPDVVRRDLCGRYGLSYERMSAAWFERRHLSESLAQAGFLHKDFMMSEREDKEPSPPDWTVVCAAIAGGLFPNIVQVERNTPKFSGPASAGERNKWMRYSIMQTHLNDTGAVAYPKACNMHPNSMCFGLDQFQCPLLAFYTIQQTTKLYVYDATEVSPWSLLLFGAKPIWDEASRRLRVGEWAHFSCPRGDLVIELIDAARAAVQAVLTRQLRREGGEHHDPARSPELLACVELLRTHGLGFEHRDSDAAAWPFLEELRAEGQAAARE
;
A
#
# COMPACT_ATOMS: atom_id res chain seq x y z
N GLY A 1 -14.04 -0.14 4.59
CA GLY A 1 -14.44 -0.64 5.92
C GLY A 1 -13.71 0.13 7.02
N ARG A 2 -14.18 0.10 8.27
CA ARG A 2 -13.45 0.71 9.39
C ARG A 2 -12.24 -0.16 9.76
N SER A 3 -11.12 0.46 10.13
CA SER A 3 -9.90 -0.24 10.58
C SER A 3 -10.20 -1.29 11.67
N PRO A 4 -9.70 -2.53 11.57
CA PRO A 4 -9.93 -3.55 12.59
C PRO A 4 -9.05 -3.39 13.84
N LEU A 5 -8.16 -2.38 13.89
CA LEU A 5 -7.34 -2.11 15.08
C LEU A 5 -8.24 -1.72 16.26
N MET A 6 -7.99 -2.38 17.39
CA MET A 6 -8.61 -2.02 18.66
C MET A 6 -7.78 -0.95 19.38
N ASN A 7 -8.50 -0.15 20.16
CA ASN A 7 -7.93 0.73 21.17
C ASN A 7 -8.17 0.12 22.55
N THR A 8 -7.22 0.33 23.45
CA THR A 8 -7.32 -0.08 24.86
C THR A 8 -6.79 1.05 25.74
N GLN A 9 -7.36 1.22 26.93
CA GLN A 9 -6.84 2.15 27.94
C GLN A 9 -5.58 1.61 28.63
N ASP A 10 -5.38 0.29 28.62
CA ASP A 10 -4.20 -0.36 29.14
C ASP A 10 -2.96 -0.05 28.29
N THR A 11 -2.06 0.76 28.84
CA THR A 11 -0.83 1.19 28.17
C THR A 11 0.11 0.04 27.86
N LYS A 12 0.22 -0.98 28.72
CA LYS A 12 1.11 -2.13 28.47
C LYS A 12 0.60 -2.93 27.27
N LYS A 13 -0.71 -3.23 27.28
CA LYS A 13 -1.37 -3.95 26.18
C LYS A 13 -1.29 -3.19 24.86
N ARG A 14 -1.50 -1.86 24.90
CA ARG A 14 -1.38 -0.99 23.72
C ARG A 14 0.04 -1.02 23.14
N SER A 15 1.06 -0.90 23.99
CA SER A 15 2.46 -0.94 23.56
C SER A 15 2.85 -2.29 22.98
N ALA A 16 2.36 -3.40 23.56
CA ALA A 16 2.59 -4.74 23.03
C ALA A 16 1.98 -4.91 21.63
N TRP A 17 0.73 -4.48 21.43
CA TRP A 17 0.09 -4.51 20.11
C TRP A 17 0.82 -3.65 19.07
N GLN A 18 1.25 -2.45 19.46
CA GLN A 18 2.03 -1.60 18.58
C GLN A 18 3.36 -2.26 18.22
N ALA A 19 4.11 -2.81 19.19
CA ALA A 19 5.38 -3.48 18.95
C ALA A 19 5.21 -4.67 17.99
N ALA A 20 4.20 -5.51 18.18
CA ALA A 20 3.92 -6.65 17.32
C ALA A 20 3.65 -6.22 15.86
N ARG A 21 2.86 -5.16 15.65
CA ARG A 21 2.60 -4.65 14.30
C ARG A 21 3.85 -4.00 13.68
N HIS A 22 4.69 -3.33 14.47
CA HIS A 22 5.93 -2.72 13.95
C HIS A 22 6.95 -3.80 13.56
N ALA A 23 6.94 -4.94 14.23
CA ALA A 23 7.73 -6.10 13.82
C ALA A 23 7.30 -6.58 12.42
N LEU A 24 5.99 -6.68 12.14
CA LEU A 24 5.48 -6.98 10.79
C LEU A 24 5.94 -5.97 9.75
N LEU A 25 5.85 -4.67 10.04
CA LEU A 25 6.29 -3.63 9.13
C LEU A 25 7.79 -3.75 8.81
N LYS A 26 8.61 -4.10 9.81
CA LYS A 26 10.05 -4.29 9.64
C LYS A 26 10.37 -5.51 8.77
N GLU A 27 9.70 -6.64 9.00
CA GLU A 27 9.88 -7.84 8.17
C GLU A 27 9.41 -7.64 6.73
N LEU A 28 8.34 -6.87 6.54
CA LEU A 28 7.86 -6.51 5.21
C LEU A 28 8.85 -5.67 4.40
N GLY A 29 9.72 -4.87 5.06
CA GLY A 29 10.62 -3.95 4.37
C GLY A 29 9.94 -2.75 3.69
N HIS A 30 8.61 -2.66 3.74
CA HIS A 30 7.83 -1.58 3.13
C HIS A 30 7.08 -0.76 4.17
N ARG A 31 7.10 0.57 4.00
CA ARG A 31 6.40 1.53 4.89
C ARG A 31 4.93 1.65 4.49
N SER A 32 4.14 0.65 4.85
CA SER A 32 2.74 0.54 4.42
C SER A 32 1.83 -0.07 5.48
N ASP A 33 0.83 0.69 5.93
CA ASP A 33 -0.31 0.17 6.70
C ASP A 33 -1.05 -0.91 5.90
N HIS A 34 -1.31 -0.65 4.61
CA HIS A 34 -2.09 -1.52 3.72
C HIS A 34 -1.41 -2.88 3.48
N CYS A 35 -0.08 -2.94 3.38
CA CYS A 35 0.63 -4.22 3.25
C CYS A 35 0.60 -5.01 4.56
N VAL A 36 0.76 -4.34 5.71
CA VAL A 36 0.56 -4.98 7.02
C VAL A 36 -0.86 -5.56 7.13
N TRP A 37 -1.86 -4.85 6.61
CA TRP A 37 -3.23 -5.36 6.56
C TRP A 37 -3.39 -6.62 5.71
N ALA A 38 -2.76 -6.65 4.54
CA ALA A 38 -2.76 -7.82 3.68
C ALA A 38 -2.13 -9.04 4.38
N VAL A 39 -1.00 -8.85 5.09
CA VAL A 39 -0.37 -9.93 5.88
C VAL A 39 -1.31 -10.43 6.97
N LEU A 40 -1.91 -9.53 7.76
CA LEU A 40 -2.82 -9.93 8.84
C LEU A 40 -4.06 -10.68 8.31
N MET A 41 -4.56 -10.29 7.13
CA MET A 41 -5.65 -11.00 6.48
C MET A 41 -5.20 -12.38 5.97
N GLN A 42 -4.00 -12.50 5.43
CA GLN A 42 -3.44 -13.79 5.03
C GLN A 42 -3.30 -14.75 6.22
N LEU A 43 -2.72 -14.25 7.32
CA LEU A 43 -2.60 -15.02 8.57
C LEU A 43 -3.97 -15.45 9.12
N TRP A 44 -4.98 -14.57 9.02
CA TRP A 44 -6.36 -14.90 9.43
C TRP A 44 -7.00 -16.03 8.60
N MET A 45 -6.61 -16.15 7.32
CA MET A 45 -7.11 -17.19 6.41
C MET A 45 -6.36 -18.52 6.56
N HIS A 46 -5.15 -18.51 7.13
CA HIS A 46 -4.33 -19.70 7.27
C HIS A 46 -4.98 -20.72 8.22
N PRO A 47 -5.07 -22.02 7.84
CA PRO A 47 -5.82 -23.02 8.61
C PRO A 47 -5.23 -23.29 10.00
N ASP A 48 -3.91 -23.20 10.14
CA ASP A 48 -3.21 -23.48 11.40
C ASP A 48 -3.24 -22.30 12.39
N VAL A 49 -3.76 -21.14 11.99
CA VAL A 49 -3.76 -19.94 12.85
C VAL A 49 -5.06 -19.85 13.64
N VAL A 50 -4.93 -19.87 14.97
CA VAL A 50 -6.06 -19.62 15.87
C VAL A 50 -6.40 -18.13 15.83
N ARG A 51 -7.52 -17.80 15.16
CA ARG A 51 -7.96 -16.42 14.91
C ARG A 51 -8.09 -15.55 16.17
N ARG A 52 -8.47 -16.13 17.31
CA ARG A 52 -8.59 -15.41 18.58
C ARG A 52 -7.23 -14.98 19.11
N ASP A 53 -6.22 -15.83 18.97
CA ASP A 53 -4.85 -15.56 19.41
C ASP A 53 -4.20 -14.52 18.50
N LEU A 54 -4.43 -14.63 17.18
CA LEU A 54 -4.05 -13.59 16.22
C LEU A 54 -4.64 -12.21 16.61
N CYS A 55 -5.93 -12.16 16.93
CA CYS A 55 -6.58 -10.95 17.43
C CYS A 55 -5.96 -10.44 18.73
N GLY A 56 -5.65 -11.35 19.67
CA GLY A 56 -5.03 -11.02 20.95
C GLY A 56 -3.64 -10.42 20.80
N ARG A 57 -2.80 -11.02 19.96
CA ARG A 57 -1.41 -10.62 19.68
C ARG A 57 -1.33 -9.26 18.97
N TYR A 58 -2.13 -9.06 17.94
CA TYR A 58 -2.08 -7.85 17.12
C TYR A 58 -3.14 -6.81 17.48
N GLY A 59 -3.94 -7.03 18.52
CA GLY A 59 -4.98 -6.09 18.96
C GLY A 59 -6.03 -5.83 17.89
N LEU A 60 -6.60 -6.88 17.33
CA LEU A 60 -7.56 -6.81 16.23
C LEU A 60 -8.97 -7.16 16.73
N SER A 61 -9.97 -6.49 16.17
CA SER A 61 -11.37 -6.84 16.38
C SER A 61 -11.73 -8.07 15.55
N TYR A 62 -12.10 -9.16 16.23
CA TYR A 62 -12.52 -10.40 15.59
C TYR A 62 -13.70 -10.20 14.63
N GLU A 63 -14.70 -9.40 15.05
CA GLU A 63 -15.87 -9.07 14.23
C GLU A 63 -15.47 -8.31 12.96
N ARG A 64 -14.59 -7.32 13.08
CA ARG A 64 -14.14 -6.53 11.92
C ARG A 64 -13.27 -7.35 10.97
N MET A 65 -12.41 -8.23 11.50
CA MET A 65 -11.63 -9.15 10.67
C MET A 65 -12.55 -10.14 9.92
N SER A 66 -13.55 -10.69 10.61
CA SER A 66 -14.54 -11.58 9.99
C SER A 66 -15.29 -10.87 8.86
N ALA A 67 -15.79 -9.65 9.11
CA ALA A 67 -16.47 -8.85 8.09
C ALA A 67 -15.55 -8.53 6.91
N ALA A 68 -14.32 -8.08 7.16
CA ALA A 68 -13.35 -7.79 6.11
C ALA A 68 -13.01 -9.02 5.25
N TRP A 69 -12.96 -10.21 5.86
CA TRP A 69 -12.77 -11.46 5.14
C TRP A 69 -13.96 -11.79 4.21
N PHE A 70 -15.20 -11.62 4.69
CA PHE A 70 -16.39 -11.82 3.85
C PHE A 70 -16.44 -10.84 2.67
N GLU A 71 -16.16 -9.56 2.93
CA GLU A 71 -16.12 -8.53 1.87
C GLU A 71 -15.05 -8.86 0.82
N ARG A 72 -13.85 -9.27 1.26
CA ARG A 72 -12.77 -9.70 0.36
C ARG A 72 -13.22 -10.87 -0.53
N ARG A 73 -13.87 -11.88 0.06
CA ARG A 73 -14.39 -13.03 -0.69
C ARG A 73 -15.39 -12.57 -1.74
N HIS A 74 -16.33 -11.71 -1.38
CA HIS A 74 -17.34 -11.21 -2.31
C HIS A 74 -16.74 -10.38 -3.46
N LEU A 75 -15.73 -9.55 -3.17
CA LEU A 75 -14.97 -8.81 -4.19
C LEU A 75 -14.24 -9.77 -5.14
N SER A 76 -13.64 -10.82 -4.62
CA SER A 76 -12.92 -11.81 -5.42
C SER A 76 -13.87 -12.59 -6.33
N GLU A 77 -15.04 -12.99 -5.82
CA GLU A 77 -16.11 -13.60 -6.61
C GLU A 77 -16.60 -12.66 -7.73
N SER A 78 -16.75 -11.37 -7.43
CA SER A 78 -17.16 -10.35 -8.40
C SER A 78 -16.11 -10.14 -9.50
N LEU A 79 -14.82 -10.12 -9.14
CA LEU A 79 -13.73 -10.01 -10.10
C LEU A 79 -13.61 -11.25 -10.99
N ALA A 80 -13.81 -12.45 -10.43
CA ALA A 80 -13.87 -13.69 -11.22
C ALA A 80 -15.05 -13.70 -12.20
N GLN A 81 -16.24 -13.25 -11.77
CA GLN A 81 -17.41 -13.10 -12.63
C GLN A 81 -17.21 -12.06 -13.75
N ALA A 82 -16.51 -10.98 -13.43
CA ALA A 82 -16.13 -9.95 -14.40
C ALA A 82 -14.97 -10.38 -15.31
N GLY A 83 -14.36 -11.54 -15.06
CA GLY A 83 -13.25 -12.10 -15.84
C GLY A 83 -11.87 -11.52 -15.51
N PHE A 84 -11.74 -10.71 -14.46
CA PHE A 84 -10.46 -10.16 -14.01
C PHE A 84 -9.64 -11.13 -13.17
N LEU A 85 -10.27 -12.17 -12.63
CA LEU A 85 -9.63 -13.30 -11.96
C LEU A 85 -9.99 -14.59 -12.68
N HIS A 86 -9.11 -15.59 -12.61
CA HIS A 86 -9.43 -16.94 -13.07
C HIS A 86 -10.65 -17.49 -12.33
N LYS A 87 -11.50 -18.27 -13.02
CA LYS A 87 -12.74 -18.83 -12.43
C LYS A 87 -12.46 -19.70 -11.19
N ASP A 88 -11.33 -20.39 -11.21
CA ASP A 88 -10.91 -21.27 -10.11
C ASP A 88 -10.08 -20.55 -9.04
N PHE A 89 -9.88 -19.22 -9.13
CA PHE A 89 -9.05 -18.45 -8.20
C PHE A 89 -9.39 -18.72 -6.73
N MET A 90 -10.68 -18.76 -6.39
CA MET A 90 -11.13 -19.01 -5.03
C MET A 90 -10.84 -20.43 -4.55
N MET A 91 -10.88 -21.40 -5.46
CA MET A 91 -10.56 -22.80 -5.15
C MET A 91 -9.05 -22.95 -4.97
N SER A 92 -8.26 -22.39 -5.90
CA SER A 92 -6.80 -22.43 -5.81
C SER A 92 -6.29 -21.75 -4.55
N GLU A 93 -6.83 -20.59 -4.18
CA GLU A 93 -6.44 -19.88 -2.96
C GLU A 93 -6.78 -20.66 -1.68
N ARG A 94 -7.88 -21.41 -1.70
CA ARG A 94 -8.28 -22.24 -0.56
C ARG A 94 -7.39 -23.49 -0.42
N GLU A 95 -6.97 -24.05 -1.54
CA GLU A 95 -6.14 -25.26 -1.59
C GLU A 95 -4.65 -24.97 -1.40
N ASP A 96 -4.22 -23.76 -1.74
CA ASP A 96 -2.86 -23.29 -1.52
C ASP A 96 -2.61 -23.05 -0.03
N LYS A 97 -1.99 -24.05 0.61
CA LYS A 97 -1.67 -24.02 2.03
C LYS A 97 -0.47 -23.13 2.35
N GLU A 98 0.39 -22.87 1.38
CA GLU A 98 1.62 -22.10 1.57
C GLU A 98 1.85 -21.17 0.35
N PRO A 99 0.98 -20.16 0.15
CA PRO A 99 1.15 -19.25 -0.97
C PRO A 99 2.48 -18.53 -0.85
N SER A 100 3.13 -18.17 -1.95
CA SER A 100 4.27 -17.25 -1.90
C SER A 100 3.77 -15.84 -1.53
N PRO A 101 4.52 -15.04 -0.72
CA PRO A 101 4.14 -13.65 -0.52
C PRO A 101 4.16 -12.88 -1.85
N PRO A 102 3.27 -11.89 -2.01
CA PRO A 102 3.26 -11.07 -3.21
C PRO A 102 4.49 -10.16 -3.26
N ASP A 103 4.79 -9.66 -4.45
CA ASP A 103 5.71 -8.55 -4.61
C ASP A 103 5.10 -7.27 -3.99
N TRP A 104 5.58 -6.92 -2.80
CA TRP A 104 5.07 -5.77 -2.05
C TRP A 104 5.32 -4.43 -2.73
N THR A 105 6.34 -4.32 -3.59
CA THR A 105 6.57 -3.13 -4.42
C THR A 105 5.43 -2.94 -5.42
N VAL A 106 5.02 -4.02 -6.08
CA VAL A 106 3.88 -4.03 -7.01
C VAL A 106 2.57 -3.79 -6.27
N VAL A 107 2.39 -4.37 -5.08
CA VAL A 107 1.21 -4.11 -4.23
C VAL A 107 1.15 -2.62 -3.84
N CYS A 108 2.26 -2.01 -3.42
CA CYS A 108 2.32 -0.58 -3.13
C CYS A 108 1.98 0.28 -4.36
N ALA A 109 2.40 -0.14 -5.56
CA ALA A 109 2.05 0.55 -6.79
C ALA A 109 0.56 0.44 -7.13
N ALA A 110 -0.05 -0.75 -6.94
CA ALA A 110 -1.49 -0.93 -7.10
C ALA A 110 -2.28 -0.09 -6.09
N ILE A 111 -1.80 0.01 -4.83
CA ILE A 111 -2.37 0.92 -3.81
C ILE A 111 -2.29 2.37 -4.28
N ALA A 112 -1.16 2.80 -4.84
CA ALA A 112 -1.02 4.15 -5.38
C ALA A 112 -2.08 4.44 -6.45
N GLY A 113 -2.31 3.51 -7.38
CA GLY A 113 -3.32 3.67 -8.42
C GLY A 113 -4.75 3.64 -7.90
N GLY A 114 -5.06 2.77 -6.94
CA GLY A 114 -6.40 2.67 -6.34
C GLY A 114 -6.77 3.84 -5.43
N LEU A 115 -5.79 4.51 -4.84
CA LEU A 115 -6.00 5.61 -3.89
C LEU A 115 -5.72 7.00 -4.47
N PHE A 116 -5.08 7.12 -5.63
CA PHE A 116 -4.92 8.41 -6.28
C PHE A 116 -6.30 9.06 -6.54
N PRO A 117 -6.49 10.38 -6.26
CA PRO A 117 -5.48 11.41 -5.95
C PRO A 117 -5.20 11.62 -4.45
N ASN A 118 -5.60 10.70 -3.56
CA ASN A 118 -5.40 10.82 -2.12
C ASN A 118 -3.94 10.57 -1.73
N ILE A 119 -3.10 11.59 -1.88
CA ILE A 119 -1.69 11.54 -1.53
C ILE A 119 -1.34 12.60 -0.48
N VAL A 120 -0.48 12.20 0.46
CA VAL A 120 0.17 13.02 1.46
C VAL A 120 1.60 13.29 1.00
N GLN A 121 2.00 14.55 0.99
CA GLN A 121 3.38 14.96 0.86
C GLN A 121 4.02 15.00 2.26
N VAL A 122 5.25 14.49 2.34
CA VAL A 122 6.04 14.38 3.56
C VAL A 122 7.27 15.26 3.45
N GLU A 123 7.48 16.12 4.44
CA GLU A 123 8.70 16.91 4.57
C GLU A 123 9.38 16.58 5.90
N ARG A 124 10.68 16.27 5.85
CA ARG A 124 11.49 16.07 7.05
C ARG A 124 12.14 17.40 7.42
N ASN A 125 11.87 17.87 8.63
CA ASN A 125 12.59 18.97 9.25
C ASN A 125 13.83 18.43 9.96
N THR A 126 14.96 19.13 9.87
CA THR A 126 16.21 18.74 10.52
C THR A 126 16.03 18.73 12.04
N PRO A 127 16.25 17.61 12.74
CA PRO A 127 16.10 17.57 14.18
C PRO A 127 17.22 18.40 14.85
N LYS A 128 16.86 19.14 15.90
CA LYS A 128 17.84 19.88 16.72
C LYS A 128 18.60 18.97 17.72
N PHE A 129 18.18 17.71 17.86
CA PHE A 129 18.71 16.76 18.84
C PHE A 129 18.98 15.41 18.18
N SER A 130 20.13 14.79 18.51
CA SER A 130 20.64 13.57 17.87
C SER A 130 20.57 12.31 18.74
N GLY A 131 19.80 12.33 19.84
CA GLY A 131 19.62 11.15 20.70
C GLY A 131 18.49 10.21 20.27
N PRO A 132 18.34 9.06 20.94
CA PRO A 132 17.24 8.13 20.69
C PRO A 132 15.90 8.82 20.97
N ALA A 133 15.09 8.97 19.92
CA ALA A 133 13.81 9.65 19.98
C ALA A 133 12.65 8.64 19.95
N SER A 134 11.65 8.86 20.79
CA SER A 134 10.37 8.15 20.77
C SER A 134 9.63 8.38 19.43
N ALA A 135 8.68 7.50 19.09
CA ALA A 135 7.86 7.67 17.88
C ALA A 135 7.15 9.03 17.83
N GLY A 136 6.66 9.51 18.99
CA GLY A 136 6.02 10.81 19.11
C GLY A 136 6.98 11.98 18.88
N GLU A 137 8.25 11.85 19.27
CA GLU A 137 9.28 12.87 18.99
C GLU A 137 9.69 12.87 17.52
N ARG A 138 9.93 11.69 16.93
CA ARG A 138 10.24 11.57 15.50
C ARG A 138 9.11 12.12 14.63
N ASN A 139 7.86 11.89 15.02
CA ASN A 139 6.72 12.45 14.30
C ASN A 139 6.67 13.99 14.32
N LYS A 140 7.26 14.67 15.33
CA LYS A 140 7.38 16.14 15.35
C LYS A 140 8.39 16.67 14.34
N TRP A 141 9.30 15.82 13.86
CA TRP A 141 10.26 16.17 12.82
C TRP A 141 9.64 16.09 11.43
N MET A 142 8.46 15.49 11.31
CA MET A 142 7.77 15.31 10.04
C MET A 142 6.65 16.34 9.90
N ARG A 143 6.55 16.95 8.72
CA ARG A 143 5.40 17.74 8.29
C ARG A 143 4.67 16.96 7.22
N TYR A 144 3.36 16.84 7.38
CA TYR A 144 2.48 16.18 6.43
C TYR A 144 1.51 17.20 5.84
N SER A 145 1.33 17.17 4.54
CA SER A 145 0.36 18.00 3.83
C SER A 145 -0.41 17.19 2.80
N ILE A 146 -1.68 17.51 2.61
CA ILE A 146 -2.49 17.02 1.50
C ILE A 146 -2.83 18.17 0.57
N MET A 147 -3.06 17.88 -0.71
CA MET A 147 -3.56 18.89 -1.64
C MET A 147 -5.08 18.97 -1.55
N GLN A 148 -5.60 20.05 -0.97
CA GLN A 148 -7.05 20.28 -0.90
C GLN A 148 -7.48 21.15 -2.08
N THR A 149 -8.48 20.68 -2.83
CA THR A 149 -9.08 21.44 -3.93
C THR A 149 -10.42 22.00 -3.48
N HIS A 150 -10.63 23.29 -3.66
CA HIS A 150 -11.91 23.97 -3.48
C HIS A 150 -12.43 24.47 -4.81
N LEU A 151 -13.72 24.24 -5.06
CA LEU A 151 -14.45 24.94 -6.11
C LEU A 151 -14.92 26.29 -5.57
N ASN A 152 -14.60 27.36 -6.28
CA ASN A 152 -15.16 28.69 -6.09
C ASN A 152 -15.74 29.19 -7.43
N ASP A 153 -16.36 30.37 -7.41
CA ASP A 153 -16.99 30.97 -8.59
C ASP A 153 -15.99 31.26 -9.74
N THR A 154 -14.68 31.26 -9.45
CA THR A 154 -13.60 31.51 -10.42
C THR A 154 -12.87 30.25 -10.88
N GLY A 155 -13.22 29.07 -10.36
CA GLY A 155 -12.67 27.77 -10.76
C GLY A 155 -12.24 26.87 -9.60
N ALA A 156 -11.34 25.93 -9.88
CA ALA A 156 -10.76 25.05 -8.86
C ALA A 156 -9.46 25.66 -8.33
N VAL A 157 -9.40 25.95 -7.02
CA VAL A 157 -8.18 26.39 -6.33
C VAL A 157 -7.65 25.22 -5.50
N ALA A 158 -6.44 24.76 -5.82
CA ALA A 158 -5.72 23.75 -5.07
C ALA A 158 -4.70 24.41 -4.13
N TYR A 159 -4.71 24.03 -2.84
CA TYR A 159 -3.73 24.50 -1.87
C TYR A 159 -3.32 23.40 -0.88
N PRO A 160 -2.07 23.42 -0.38
CA PRO A 160 -1.62 22.46 0.60
C PRO A 160 -2.29 22.71 1.96
N LYS A 161 -2.94 21.69 2.52
CA LYS A 161 -3.48 21.69 3.88
C LYS A 161 -2.66 20.77 4.77
N ALA A 162 -2.18 21.30 5.89
CA ALA A 162 -1.45 20.53 6.89
C ALA A 162 -2.35 19.44 7.50
N CYS A 163 -1.78 18.24 7.66
CA CYS A 163 -2.39 17.12 8.34
C CYS A 163 -1.40 16.47 9.32
N ASN A 164 -1.86 15.46 10.05
CA ASN A 164 -1.05 14.70 10.99
C ASN A 164 -1.21 13.21 10.71
N MET A 165 -0.16 12.42 10.90
CA MET A 165 -0.29 10.97 10.93
C MET A 165 -0.99 10.54 12.24
N HIS A 166 -1.98 9.67 12.15
CA HIS A 166 -2.68 9.17 13.33
C HIS A 166 -1.77 8.19 14.11
N PRO A 167 -1.75 8.22 15.46
CA PRO A 167 -0.88 7.36 16.28
C PRO A 167 -1.06 5.84 16.12
N ASN A 168 -2.17 5.40 15.52
CA ASN A 168 -2.41 3.99 15.21
C ASN A 168 -1.90 3.55 13.84
N SER A 169 -1.50 4.48 12.97
CA SER A 169 -0.85 4.13 11.71
C SER A 169 0.55 3.58 12.00
N MET A 170 0.93 2.58 11.22
CA MET A 170 2.28 1.99 11.20
C MET A 170 3.32 2.96 10.65
N CYS A 171 2.89 3.97 9.91
CA CYS A 171 3.73 5.06 9.44
C CYS A 171 3.94 6.16 10.50
N PHE A 172 3.28 6.07 11.66
CA PHE A 172 3.43 7.05 12.73
C PHE A 172 4.83 7.01 13.35
N GLY A 173 5.53 8.15 13.31
CA GLY A 173 6.88 8.26 13.87
C GLY A 173 7.95 7.57 13.02
N LEU A 174 7.66 7.20 11.76
CA LEU A 174 8.70 6.95 10.78
C LEU A 174 9.27 8.30 10.32
N ASP A 175 10.59 8.41 10.28
CA ASP A 175 11.29 9.64 9.88
C ASP A 175 12.12 9.46 8.60
N GLN A 176 12.17 8.25 8.05
CA GLN A 176 12.89 7.91 6.83
C GLN A 176 11.93 7.31 5.81
N PHE A 177 11.74 8.03 4.71
CA PHE A 177 11.01 7.58 3.52
C PHE A 177 11.97 7.65 2.32
N GLN A 178 11.97 6.62 1.48
CA GLN A 178 12.64 6.60 0.18
C GLN A 178 11.99 7.60 -0.79
N CYS A 179 10.66 7.72 -0.75
CA CYS A 179 9.89 8.69 -1.50
C CYS A 179 9.02 9.53 -0.55
N PRO A 180 9.05 10.86 -0.60
CA PRO A 180 8.32 11.74 0.33
C PRO A 180 6.82 11.82 0.04
N LEU A 181 6.21 10.75 -0.48
CA LEU A 181 4.81 10.72 -0.91
C LEU A 181 4.12 9.44 -0.39
N LEU A 182 2.96 9.60 0.25
CA LEU A 182 2.19 8.50 0.83
C LEU A 182 0.76 8.49 0.30
N ALA A 183 0.28 7.36 -0.22
CA ALA A 183 -1.13 7.18 -0.54
C ALA A 183 -1.94 6.83 0.73
N PHE A 184 -3.15 7.38 0.85
CA PHE A 184 -4.05 7.14 1.97
C PHE A 184 -5.49 6.89 1.52
N TYR A 185 -6.24 6.15 2.33
CA TYR A 185 -7.67 5.92 2.14
C TYR A 185 -8.49 6.73 3.15
N THR A 186 -8.13 6.66 4.44
CA THR A 186 -8.94 7.29 5.50
C THR A 186 -8.29 8.57 6.03
N ILE A 187 -9.04 9.67 5.92
CA ILE A 187 -8.72 10.94 6.57
C ILE A 187 -9.93 11.43 7.37
N GLN A 188 -9.68 11.95 8.58
CA GLN A 188 -10.75 12.49 9.42
C GLN A 188 -10.31 13.79 10.09
N GLN A 189 -11.20 14.77 10.07
CA GLN A 189 -11.02 16.00 10.83
C GLN A 189 -11.72 15.86 12.19
N THR A 190 -10.93 15.90 13.26
CA THR A 190 -11.42 16.06 14.63
C THR A 190 -11.02 17.46 15.12
N THR A 191 -10.12 17.57 16.10
CA THR A 191 -9.46 18.83 16.46
C THR A 191 -8.40 19.22 15.43
N LYS A 192 -7.76 18.21 14.80
CA LYS A 192 -6.82 18.36 13.69
C LYS A 192 -7.21 17.37 12.60
N LEU A 193 -6.68 17.59 11.40
CA LEU A 193 -6.83 16.65 10.30
C LEU A 193 -5.83 15.49 10.50
N TYR A 194 -6.33 14.26 10.52
CA TYR A 194 -5.54 13.04 10.72
C TYR A 194 -5.70 12.04 9.58
N VAL A 195 -4.58 11.51 9.11
CA VAL A 195 -4.49 10.39 8.17
C VAL A 195 -4.33 9.10 8.98
N TYR A 196 -5.21 8.13 8.77
CA TYR A 196 -5.29 6.91 9.62
C TYR A 196 -4.53 5.72 9.06
N ASP A 197 -4.31 5.71 7.76
CA ASP A 197 -3.63 4.66 7.02
C ASP A 197 -2.79 5.32 5.92
N ALA A 198 -1.60 4.81 5.69
CA ALA A 198 -0.69 5.34 4.70
C ALA A 198 0.19 4.23 4.10
N THR A 199 0.47 4.36 2.81
CA THR A 199 1.46 3.56 2.09
C THR A 199 2.43 4.51 1.40
N GLU A 200 3.72 4.33 1.63
CA GLU A 200 4.73 4.97 0.80
C GLU A 200 4.62 4.50 -0.66
N VAL A 201 4.61 5.46 -1.59
CA VAL A 201 4.47 5.18 -3.02
C VAL A 201 5.70 5.61 -3.80
N SER A 202 6.09 4.83 -4.80
CA SER A 202 7.23 5.16 -5.66
C SER A 202 6.86 6.23 -6.70
N PRO A 203 7.82 7.03 -7.19
CA PRO A 203 7.57 7.96 -8.29
C PRO A 203 6.95 7.28 -9.52
N TRP A 204 7.45 6.09 -9.87
CA TRP A 204 6.98 5.30 -11.02
C TRP A 204 5.52 4.87 -10.91
N SER A 205 5.07 4.51 -9.70
CA SER A 205 3.65 4.20 -9.48
C SER A 205 2.75 5.41 -9.74
N LEU A 206 3.18 6.62 -9.33
CA LEU A 206 2.44 7.85 -9.58
C LEU A 206 2.52 8.31 -11.04
N LEU A 207 3.65 8.10 -11.71
CA LEU A 207 3.79 8.38 -13.14
C LEU A 207 2.85 7.49 -13.98
N LEU A 208 2.72 6.21 -13.61
CA LEU A 208 1.88 5.25 -14.33
C LEU A 208 0.38 5.43 -14.01
N PHE A 209 0.02 5.63 -12.74
CA PHE A 209 -1.38 5.60 -12.31
C PHE A 209 -1.97 6.96 -11.91
N GLY A 210 -1.15 8.00 -11.72
CA GLY A 210 -1.60 9.32 -11.29
C GLY A 210 -2.19 10.18 -12.40
N ALA A 211 -2.04 11.51 -12.34
CA ALA A 211 -2.37 12.38 -13.47
C ALA A 211 -1.38 12.19 -14.63
N LYS A 212 -1.69 12.71 -15.83
CA LYS A 212 -0.73 12.73 -16.95
C LYS A 212 0.55 13.49 -16.52
N PRO A 213 1.75 12.89 -16.59
CA PRO A 213 2.97 13.60 -16.25
C PRO A 213 3.27 14.69 -17.27
N ILE A 214 3.83 15.80 -16.79
CA ILE A 214 4.30 16.90 -17.62
C ILE A 214 5.79 17.07 -17.35
N TRP A 215 6.57 17.18 -18.41
CA TRP A 215 8.01 17.44 -18.34
C TRP A 215 8.23 18.94 -18.45
N ASP A 216 8.93 19.49 -17.46
CA ASP A 216 9.43 20.86 -17.50
C ASP A 216 10.92 20.83 -17.82
N GLU A 217 11.25 21.18 -19.07
CA GLU A 217 12.61 21.22 -19.57
C GLU A 217 13.49 22.24 -18.84
N ALA A 218 12.92 23.39 -18.44
CA ALA A 218 13.66 24.46 -17.80
C ALA A 218 14.07 24.10 -16.37
N SER A 219 13.15 23.51 -15.59
CA SER A 219 13.44 23.08 -14.21
C SER A 219 14.02 21.66 -14.10
N ARG A 220 14.07 20.92 -15.21
CA ARG A 220 14.46 19.51 -15.31
C ARG A 220 13.67 18.62 -14.34
N ARG A 221 12.35 18.83 -14.27
CA ARG A 221 11.44 18.10 -13.37
C ARG A 221 10.26 17.49 -14.09
N LEU A 222 9.87 16.30 -13.65
CA LEU A 222 8.58 15.70 -13.96
C LEU A 222 7.55 16.15 -12.93
N ARG A 223 6.37 16.50 -13.41
CA ARG A 223 5.24 16.93 -12.57
C ARG A 223 4.05 16.00 -12.77
N VAL A 224 3.49 15.46 -11.69
CA VAL A 224 2.27 14.65 -11.72
C VAL A 224 1.19 15.38 -10.91
N GLY A 225 0.16 15.87 -11.61
CA GLY A 225 -0.83 16.77 -11.01
C GLY A 225 -0.19 18.09 -10.58
N GLU A 226 -0.70 18.67 -9.49
CA GLU A 226 -0.27 19.99 -9.02
C GLU A 226 0.80 19.96 -7.90
N TRP A 227 1.16 18.78 -7.38
CA TRP A 227 1.93 18.68 -6.13
C TRP A 227 3.10 17.71 -6.18
N ALA A 228 3.05 16.65 -7.01
CA ALA A 228 4.16 15.71 -7.10
C ALA A 228 5.19 16.21 -8.11
N HIS A 229 6.40 16.47 -7.63
CA HIS A 229 7.53 16.91 -8.44
C HIS A 229 8.72 15.97 -8.24
N PHE A 230 9.30 15.50 -9.35
CA PHE A 230 10.46 14.62 -9.34
C PHE A 230 11.58 15.25 -10.15
N SER A 231 12.78 15.34 -9.58
CA SER A 231 13.96 15.69 -10.38
C SER A 231 14.25 14.54 -11.34
N CYS A 232 14.35 14.85 -12.62
CA CYS A 232 14.55 13.83 -13.64
C CYS A 232 15.35 14.41 -14.79
N PRO A 233 16.68 14.24 -14.83
CA PRO A 233 17.49 14.85 -15.88
C PRO A 233 17.05 14.45 -17.29
N ARG A 234 16.53 13.25 -17.54
CA ARG A 234 16.08 12.83 -18.88
C ARG A 234 14.56 12.59 -18.92
N GLY A 235 13.80 13.58 -18.43
CA GLY A 235 12.34 13.48 -18.37
C GLY A 235 11.66 13.35 -19.73
N ASP A 236 12.31 13.83 -20.80
CA ASP A 236 11.92 13.62 -22.21
C ASP A 236 11.73 12.12 -22.52
N LEU A 237 12.73 11.30 -22.22
CA LEU A 237 12.68 9.85 -22.48
C LEU A 237 11.72 9.13 -21.52
N VAL A 238 11.68 9.57 -20.26
CA VAL A 238 10.80 8.96 -19.25
C VAL A 238 9.34 9.17 -19.61
N ILE A 239 8.95 10.34 -20.14
CA ILE A 239 7.56 10.57 -20.56
C ILE A 239 7.16 9.63 -21.69
N GLU A 240 7.99 9.43 -22.72
CA GLU A 240 7.67 8.52 -23.82
C GLU A 240 7.45 7.09 -23.31
N LEU A 241 8.31 6.62 -22.40
CA LEU A 241 8.17 5.31 -21.76
C LEU A 241 6.87 5.21 -20.95
N ILE A 242 6.55 6.24 -20.17
CA ILE A 242 5.33 6.27 -19.35
C ILE A 242 4.09 6.32 -20.23
N ASP A 243 4.06 7.13 -21.29
CA ASP A 243 2.93 7.20 -22.22
C ASP A 243 2.71 5.84 -22.92
N ALA A 244 3.79 5.16 -23.31
CA ALA A 244 3.72 3.79 -23.85
C ALA A 244 3.20 2.78 -22.81
N ALA A 245 3.70 2.82 -21.57
CA ALA A 245 3.25 1.94 -20.50
C ALA A 245 1.76 2.15 -20.15
N ARG A 246 1.31 3.41 -20.13
CA ARG A 246 -0.10 3.75 -19.91
C ARG A 246 -0.99 3.27 -21.06
N ALA A 247 -0.54 3.44 -22.30
CA ALA A 247 -1.23 2.92 -23.47
C ALA A 247 -1.34 1.39 -23.44
N ALA A 248 -0.27 0.70 -23.00
CA ALA A 248 -0.23 -0.74 -22.79
C ALA A 248 -1.29 -1.20 -21.76
N VAL A 249 -1.32 -0.58 -20.57
CA VAL A 249 -2.35 -0.88 -19.55
C VAL A 249 -3.76 -0.63 -20.09
N GLN A 250 -3.98 0.49 -20.77
CA GLN A 250 -5.27 0.84 -21.36
C GLN A 250 -5.70 -0.18 -22.44
N ALA A 251 -4.77 -0.66 -23.25
CA ALA A 251 -5.03 -1.67 -24.27
C ALA A 251 -5.47 -3.00 -23.64
N VAL A 252 -4.77 -3.47 -22.60
CA VAL A 252 -5.14 -4.69 -21.85
C VAL A 252 -6.54 -4.55 -21.25
N LEU A 253 -6.84 -3.43 -20.57
CA LEU A 253 -8.15 -3.19 -19.99
C LEU A 253 -9.26 -3.12 -21.06
N THR A 254 -8.97 -2.50 -22.20
CA THR A 254 -9.93 -2.36 -23.31
C THR A 254 -10.24 -3.71 -23.94
N ARG A 255 -9.22 -4.56 -24.16
CA ARG A 255 -9.41 -5.95 -24.62
C ARG A 255 -10.29 -6.74 -23.64
N GLN A 256 -10.02 -6.58 -22.34
CA GLN A 256 -10.78 -7.26 -21.29
C GLN A 256 -12.25 -6.83 -21.26
N LEU A 257 -12.52 -5.53 -21.36
CA LEU A 257 -13.89 -4.99 -21.34
C LEU A 257 -14.71 -5.41 -22.56
N ARG A 258 -14.09 -5.43 -23.73
CA ARG A 258 -14.79 -5.79 -24.97
C ARG A 258 -15.03 -7.29 -25.13
N ARG A 259 -14.39 -8.12 -24.27
CA ARG A 259 -14.37 -9.59 -24.41
C ARG A 259 -13.99 -10.02 -25.83
N GLU A 260 -13.11 -9.24 -26.48
CA GLU A 260 -12.62 -9.52 -27.83
C GLU A 260 -11.91 -10.88 -27.82
N GLY A 261 -12.52 -11.89 -28.45
CA GLY A 261 -11.92 -13.22 -28.62
C GLY A 261 -12.77 -14.41 -28.14
N GLY A 262 -13.85 -14.22 -27.38
CA GLY A 262 -14.73 -15.32 -26.91
C GLY A 262 -14.07 -16.31 -25.93
N GLU A 263 -12.75 -16.39 -25.92
CA GLU A 263 -11.93 -17.10 -24.95
C GLU A 263 -11.59 -16.20 -23.75
N HIS A 264 -11.45 -16.83 -22.58
CA HIS A 264 -11.08 -16.16 -21.34
C HIS A 264 -9.63 -15.67 -21.43
N HIS A 265 -9.41 -14.41 -21.77
CA HIS A 265 -8.09 -13.78 -21.70
C HIS A 265 -7.69 -13.55 -20.23
N ASP A 266 -6.55 -14.10 -19.82
CA ASP A 266 -5.94 -13.80 -18.52
C ASP A 266 -5.02 -12.56 -18.67
N PRO A 267 -5.46 -11.37 -18.19
CA PRO A 267 -4.67 -10.15 -18.34
C PRO A 267 -3.32 -10.23 -17.64
N ALA A 268 -3.17 -11.07 -16.60
CA ALA A 268 -1.92 -11.25 -15.86
C ALA A 268 -0.80 -11.85 -16.71
N ARG A 269 -1.15 -12.56 -17.79
CA ARG A 269 -0.19 -13.17 -18.74
C ARG A 269 0.13 -12.28 -19.94
N SER A 270 -0.50 -11.11 -20.04
CA SER A 270 -0.26 -10.21 -21.16
C SER A 270 1.17 -9.65 -21.11
N PRO A 271 1.93 -9.69 -22.21
CA PRO A 271 3.31 -9.18 -22.22
C PRO A 271 3.37 -7.68 -21.89
N GLU A 272 2.33 -6.93 -22.26
CA GLU A 272 2.21 -5.51 -21.96
C GLU A 272 2.11 -5.24 -20.45
N LEU A 273 1.30 -6.02 -19.74
CA LEU A 273 1.17 -5.87 -18.28
C LEU A 273 2.40 -6.39 -17.55
N LEU A 274 3.02 -7.49 -18.02
CA LEU A 274 4.26 -8.01 -17.46
C LEU A 274 5.40 -6.97 -17.56
N ALA A 275 5.52 -6.26 -18.68
CA ALA A 275 6.48 -5.17 -18.82
C ALA A 275 6.21 -4.02 -17.84
N CYS A 276 4.93 -3.67 -17.62
CA CYS A 276 4.57 -2.64 -16.63
C CYS A 276 4.86 -3.10 -15.19
N VAL A 277 4.61 -4.37 -14.87
CA VAL A 277 4.95 -4.95 -13.56
C VAL A 277 6.46 -4.88 -13.33
N GLU A 278 7.27 -5.23 -14.33
CA GLU A 278 8.73 -5.17 -14.23
C GLU A 278 9.24 -3.73 -14.08
N LEU A 279 8.64 -2.77 -14.80
CA LEU A 279 8.93 -1.35 -14.64
C LEU A 279 8.69 -0.88 -13.19
N LEU A 280 7.58 -1.31 -12.58
CA LEU A 280 7.22 -0.94 -11.22
C LEU A 280 8.13 -1.60 -10.18
N ARG A 281 8.37 -2.91 -10.33
CA ARG A 281 9.24 -3.73 -9.45
C ARG A 281 10.64 -3.16 -9.37
N THR A 282 11.20 -2.75 -10.50
CA THR A 282 12.58 -2.24 -10.59
C THR A 282 12.69 -0.74 -10.35
N HIS A 283 11.60 -0.06 -10.01
CA HIS A 283 11.55 1.40 -9.94
C HIS A 283 12.18 2.06 -11.18
N GLY A 284 11.84 1.54 -12.37
CA GLY A 284 12.32 2.04 -13.66
C GLY A 284 13.77 1.77 -13.99
N LEU A 285 14.50 0.99 -13.18
CA LEU A 285 15.89 0.61 -13.48
C LEU A 285 16.00 -0.48 -14.55
N GLY A 286 14.94 -1.29 -14.73
CA GLY A 286 14.91 -2.35 -15.74
C GLY A 286 15.76 -3.58 -15.42
N PHE A 287 16.32 -3.65 -14.21
CA PHE A 287 16.97 -4.83 -13.66
C PHE A 287 16.68 -4.92 -12.16
N GLU A 288 16.54 -6.14 -11.67
CA GLU A 288 16.22 -6.43 -10.28
C GLU A 288 17.44 -6.12 -9.40
N HIS A 289 17.26 -5.29 -8.37
CA HIS A 289 18.19 -5.28 -7.25
C HIS A 289 17.92 -6.58 -6.48
N ARG A 290 18.73 -7.62 -6.73
CA ARG A 290 18.63 -8.92 -6.07
C ARG A 290 18.98 -8.79 -4.59
N ASP A 291 18.03 -8.28 -3.81
CA ASP A 291 17.99 -8.41 -2.36
C ASP A 291 16.67 -9.11 -2.00
N SER A 292 16.48 -10.35 -2.45
CA SER A 292 15.49 -11.25 -1.85
C SER A 292 15.92 -12.70 -2.03
N ASP A 293 16.56 -13.24 -0.98
CA ASP A 293 16.24 -14.61 -0.61
C ASP A 293 14.71 -14.71 -0.51
N ALA A 294 14.12 -15.73 -1.10
CA ALA A 294 12.67 -15.93 -1.11
C ALA A 294 12.11 -15.78 0.31
N ALA A 295 11.50 -14.62 0.59
CA ALA A 295 11.01 -14.32 1.92
C ALA A 295 9.82 -15.24 2.21
N ALA A 296 9.90 -16.02 3.28
CA ALA A 296 8.73 -16.70 3.83
C ALA A 296 7.72 -15.64 4.33
N TRP A 297 6.45 -16.02 4.51
CA TRP A 297 5.48 -15.12 5.14
C TRP A 297 5.96 -14.70 6.54
N PRO A 298 5.95 -13.39 6.85
CA PRO A 298 6.32 -12.88 8.16
C PRO A 298 5.63 -13.62 9.31
N PHE A 299 6.41 -14.15 10.24
CA PHE A 299 5.97 -14.85 11.47
C PHE A 299 5.04 -16.08 11.29
N LEU A 300 4.90 -16.64 10.08
CA LEU A 300 4.00 -17.77 9.84
C LEU A 300 4.38 -19.01 10.67
N GLU A 301 5.67 -19.36 10.71
CA GLU A 301 6.16 -20.52 11.47
C GLU A 301 6.03 -20.34 12.99
N GLU A 302 6.22 -19.12 13.49
CA GLU A 302 6.05 -18.83 14.92
C GLU A 302 4.59 -19.02 15.34
N LEU A 303 3.65 -18.49 14.56
CA LEU A 303 2.22 -18.63 14.83
C LEU A 303 1.75 -20.08 14.71
N ARG A 304 2.31 -20.84 13.77
CA ARG A 304 2.05 -22.29 13.63
C ARG A 304 2.52 -23.06 14.86
N ALA A 305 3.72 -22.76 15.36
CA ALA A 305 4.25 -23.38 16.57
C ALA A 305 3.40 -23.06 17.81
N GLU A 306 2.95 -21.81 17.96
CA GLU A 306 2.06 -21.38 19.03
C GLU A 306 0.70 -22.11 18.99
N GLY A 307 0.08 -22.19 17.80
CA GLY A 307 -1.20 -22.90 17.61
C GLY A 307 -1.11 -24.40 17.89
N GLN A 308 -0.01 -25.05 17.49
CA GLN A 308 0.23 -26.47 17.77
C GLN A 308 0.50 -26.74 19.26
N ALA A 309 1.12 -25.81 19.98
CA ALA A 309 1.33 -25.91 21.42
C ALA A 309 0.00 -25.77 22.18
N ALA A 310 -0.83 -24.79 21.82
CA ALA A 310 -2.15 -24.56 22.43
C ALA A 310 -3.15 -25.71 22.19
N ALA A 311 -2.98 -26.48 21.11
CA ALA A 311 -3.81 -27.66 20.83
C ALA A 311 -3.40 -28.94 21.60
N ARG A 312 -2.26 -28.91 22.30
CA ARG A 312 -1.72 -30.05 23.08
C ARG A 312 -1.99 -29.93 24.58
N GLU A 313 -2.52 -28.80 25.04
CA GLU A 313 -3.00 -28.56 26.43
C GLU A 313 -4.51 -28.74 26.52
#